data_AF-A0A1A9J7B1-F1
#
_entry.id   AF-A0A1A9J7B1-F1
#
_cell.length_a   1.000
_cell.length_b   1.000
_cell.length_c   1.000
_cell.angle_alpha   90.00
_cell.angle_beta   90.00
_cell.angle_gamma   90.00
#
_symmetry.space_group_name_H-M   'P 1'
#
loop_
_entity.id
_entity.type
_entity.pdbx_description
1 polymer ?
#
loop_
_entity_poly.entity_id
_entity_poly.type
_entity_poly.pdbx_seq_one_letter_code
_entity_poly.pdbx_strand_id
1 'polypeptide(L)' 'MKPRTTLLAVGEVLAWWAALVVLWLMLISTVHPLEWAVGAGVAGVGALVARAGRRAVSRG' A
#
# COMPACT_ATOMS: atom_id res chain seq x y z
N MET A 1 -2.42 -21.85 -10.05
CA MET A 1 -1.94 -20.45 -10.15
C MET A 1 -0.59 -20.33 -9.46
N LYS A 2 0.37 -19.60 -10.03
CA LYS A 2 1.71 -19.50 -9.44
C LYS A 2 1.65 -18.60 -8.20
N PRO A 3 2.31 -18.94 -7.08
CA PRO A 3 2.29 -18.12 -5.87
C PRO A 3 2.75 -16.68 -6.11
N ARG A 4 3.62 -16.45 -7.11
CA ARG A 4 4.04 -15.11 -7.54
C ARG A 4 2.92 -14.27 -8.16
N THR A 5 2.08 -14.88 -9.00
CA THR A 5 0.93 -14.19 -9.62
C THR A 5 -0.13 -13.81 -8.58
N THR A 6 -0.33 -14.63 -7.55
CA THR A 6 -1.23 -14.31 -6.44
C THR A 6 -0.69 -13.15 -5.61
N LEU A 7 0.61 -13.09 -5.33
CA LEU A 7 1.23 -11.97 -4.61
C LEU A 7 1.13 -10.65 -5.37
N LEU A 8 1.32 -10.68 -6.70
CA LEU A 8 1.14 -9.52 -7.56
C LEU A 8 -0.30 -9.02 -7.55
N ALA A 9 -1.26 -9.93 -7.70
CA ALA A 9 -2.69 -9.59 -7.65
C ALA A 9 -3.09 -8.97 -6.30
N VAL A 10 -2.59 -9.53 -5.18
CA VAL A 10 -2.87 -9.00 -3.84
C VAL A 10 -2.21 -7.64 -3.63
N GLY A 11 -0.98 -7.45 -4.11
CA GLY A 11 -0.28 -6.16 -4.06
C GLY A 11 -0.98 -5.08 -4.88
N GLU A 12 -1.51 -5.44 -6.04
CA GLU A 12 -2.27 -4.55 -6.91
C GLU A 12 -3.59 -4.11 -6.27
N VAL A 13 -4.34 -5.05 -5.68
CA VAL A 13 -5.57 -4.73 -4.92
C VAL A 13 -5.26 -3.82 -3.73
N LEU A 14 -4.19 -4.10 -2.97
CA LEU A 14 -3.77 -3.27 -1.84
C LEU A 14 -3.36 -1.86 -2.27
N ALA A 15 -2.68 -1.73 -3.40
CA ALA A 15 -2.27 -0.44 -3.96
C ALA A 15 -3.49 0.38 -4.38
N TRP A 16 -4.44 -0.24 -5.08
CA TRP A 16 -5.69 0.40 -5.49
C TRP A 16 -6.55 0.80 -4.30
N TRP A 17 -6.66 -0.07 -3.30
CA TRP A 17 -7.36 0.22 -2.06
C TRP A 17 -6.75 1.43 -1.33
N ALA A 18 -5.42 1.49 -1.21
CA ALA A 18 -4.74 2.62 -0.60
C ALA A 18 -4.98 3.93 -1.38
N ALA A 19 -4.91 3.87 -2.71
CA ALA A 19 -5.19 5.02 -3.57
C ALA A 19 -6.63 5.53 -3.39
N LEU A 20 -7.61 4.62 -3.30
CA LEU A 20 -9.01 4.97 -3.05
C LEU A 20 -9.22 5.59 -1.68
N VAL A 21 -8.56 5.07 -0.63
CA VAL A 21 -8.60 5.65 0.72
C VAL A 21 -8.02 7.07 0.72
N VAL A 22 -6.88 7.29 0.07
CA VAL A 22 -6.27 8.63 -0.07
C VAL A 22 -7.20 9.59 -0.84
N LEU A 23 -7.76 9.13 -1.95
CA LEU A 23 -8.68 9.91 -2.76
C LEU A 23 -9.96 10.27 -2.00
N TRP A 24 -10.49 9.32 -1.24
CA TRP A 24 -11.66 9.53 -0.38
C TRP A 24 -11.37 10.55 0.73
N LEU A 25 -10.19 10.48 1.37
CA LEU A 25 -9.76 11.45 2.37
C LEU A 25 -9.58 12.87 1.79
N MET A 26 -9.06 12.97 0.55
CA MET A 26 -8.99 14.24 -0.19
C MET A 26 -10.38 14.81 -0.47
N LEU A 27 -11.34 13.95 -0.82
CA LEU A 27 -12.69 14.37 -1.18
C LEU A 27 -13.52 14.81 0.05
N ILE A 28 -13.25 14.24 1.23
CA ILE A 28 -14.03 14.49 2.46
C ILE A 28 -13.66 15.80 3.19
N SER A 29 -12.62 16.51 2.72
CA SER A 29 -12.27 17.91 3.07
C SER A 29 -12.29 18.26 4.57
N THR A 30 -11.42 17.62 5.34
CA THR A 30 -10.66 18.17 6.49
C THR A 30 -9.38 17.33 6.55
N VAL A 31 -8.22 17.80 7.01
CA VAL A 31 -7.79 17.61 8.40
C VAL A 31 -6.33 18.07 8.48
N HIS A 32 -6.03 19.03 9.36
CA HIS A 32 -4.68 19.54 9.64
C HIS A 32 -3.76 18.63 10.53
N PRO A 33 -4.23 17.59 11.22
CA PRO A 33 -3.35 16.54 11.79
C PRO A 33 -3.25 15.23 10.98
N LEU A 34 -3.96 15.10 9.85
CA LEU A 34 -3.99 13.86 9.06
C LEU A 34 -2.82 13.76 8.07
N GLU A 35 -2.10 14.85 7.81
CA GLU A 35 -0.88 14.85 6.98
C GLU A 35 0.19 13.89 7.54
N TRP A 36 0.31 13.87 8.87
CA TRP A 36 1.16 12.90 9.58
C TRP A 36 0.64 11.48 9.47
N ALA A 37 -0.68 11.28 9.61
CA ALA A 37 -1.31 9.96 9.50
C ALA A 37 -1.21 9.39 8.08
N VAL A 38 -1.33 10.24 7.06
CA VAL A 38 -1.14 9.89 5.65
C VAL A 38 0.35 9.61 5.37
N GLY A 39 1.26 10.44 5.85
CA GLY A 39 2.70 10.22 5.70
C GLY A 39 3.16 8.89 6.31
N ALA A 40 2.68 8.58 7.52
CA ALA A 40 2.93 7.30 8.17
C ALA A 40 2.25 6.12 7.44
N GLY A 41 1.02 6.30 6.95
CA GLY A 41 0.30 5.28 6.17
C GLY A 41 1.01 4.94 4.86
N VAL A 42 1.45 5.96 4.12
CA VAL A 42 2.20 5.80 2.86
C VAL A 42 3.57 5.16 3.12
N ALA A 43 4.28 5.61 4.15
CA ALA A 43 5.57 5.01 4.53
C ALA A 43 5.41 3.52 4.93
N GLY A 44 4.33 3.20 5.67
CA GLY A 44 3.99 1.83 6.06
C GLY A 44 3.70 0.94 4.86
N VAL A 45 2.88 1.39 3.90
CA VAL A 45 2.60 0.66 2.66
C VAL A 45 3.88 0.45 1.84
N GLY A 46 4.71 1.49 1.70
CA GLY A 46 6.00 1.39 1.02
C GLY A 46 6.93 0.36 1.67
N ALA A 47 6.99 0.32 2.99
CA ALA A 47 7.76 -0.67 3.74
C ALA A 47 7.24 -2.10 3.52
N LEU A 48 5.91 -2.29 3.47
CA LEU A 48 5.29 -3.59 3.22
C LEU A 48 5.56 -4.09 1.80
N VAL A 49 5.48 -3.21 0.79
CA VAL A 49 5.83 -3.53 -0.61
C VAL A 49 7.31 -3.87 -0.73
N ALA A 50 8.20 -3.07 -0.14
CA ALA A 50 9.63 -3.34 -0.15
C ALA A 50 9.95 -4.67 0.56
N ARG A 51 9.26 -4.97 1.67
CA ARG A 51 9.41 -6.23 2.39
C ARG A 51 8.89 -7.41 1.57
N ALA A 52 7.75 -7.28 0.89
CA ALA A 52 7.20 -8.31 0.00
C ALA A 52 8.15 -8.58 -1.18
N GLY A 53 8.72 -7.53 -1.79
CA GLY A 53 9.72 -7.64 -2.86
C GLY A 53 10.98 -8.38 -2.40
N ARG A 54 11.54 -8.02 -1.24
CA ARG A 54 12.68 -8.74 -0.66
C ARG A 54 12.35 -10.20 -0.37
N ARG A 55 11.18 -10.46 0.21
CA ARG A 55 10.69 -11.81 0.56
C ARG A 55 10.39 -12.70 -0.65
N ALA A 56 10.12 -12.11 -1.81
CA ALA A 56 9.97 -12.82 -3.08
C ALA A 56 11.32 -13.24 -3.65
N VAL A 57 12.34 -12.37 -3.54
CA VAL A 57 13.71 -12.65 -4.00
C VAL A 57 14.41 -13.68 -3.12
N SER A 58 14.26 -13.61 -1.80
CA SER A 58 14.93 -14.54 -0.87
C SER A 58 14.33 -15.95 -0.81
N ARG A 59 13.20 -16.21 -1.48
CA ARG A 59 12.56 -17.54 -1.54
C ARG A 59 12.57 -18.14 -2.95
N GLY A 60 13.29 -17.50 -3.88
CA GLY A 60 13.43 -17.91 -5.27
C GLY A 60 14.71 -18.72 -5.51
#